data_AF-A0A956YY98-F1
#
_entry.id   AF-A0A956YY98-F1
#
_cell.length_a   1.000
_cell.length_b   1.000
_cell.length_c   1.000
_cell.angle_alpha   90.00
_cell.angle_beta   90.00
_cell.angle_gamma   90.00
#
_symmetry.space_group_name_H-M   'P 1'
#
loop_
_entity.id
_entity.type
_entity.pdbx_description
1 polymer ?
#
loop_
_entity_poly.entity_id
_entity_poly.type
_entity_poly.pdbx_seq_one_letter_code
_entity_poly.pdbx_strand_id
1 'polypeptide(L)'
;MDGRLSRAVRHGVLILLVTILLELLGACASLGATSESDPPPPIQLLPQTPEQVVSQFLEAWGKHDYGTMYALLSPESQSLYPSSVFTTTYENDDAVIGTESVSFTVRGSEQQGLTTIINYDATVASSFYGQIDDPGRVMRLTQSPN
;
A
#
# COMPACT_ATOMS: atom_id res chain seq x y z
N MET A 1 31.84 -40.81 43.29
CA MET A 1 31.13 -41.81 42.45
C MET A 1 30.16 -41.05 41.54
N ASP A 2 30.68 -40.14 40.70
CA ASP A 2 29.93 -38.99 40.17
C ASP A 2 30.04 -38.86 38.64
N GLY A 3 29.64 -39.90 37.90
CA GLY A 3 29.76 -39.91 36.43
C GLY A 3 28.51 -40.29 35.64
N ARG A 4 27.47 -40.82 36.29
CA ARG A 4 26.31 -41.41 35.60
C ARG A 4 25.10 -40.48 35.49
N LEU A 5 24.94 -39.53 36.41
CA LEU A 5 23.78 -38.60 36.42
C LEU A 5 23.86 -37.49 35.37
N SER A 6 25.06 -37.01 35.00
CA SER A 6 25.20 -35.93 34.00
C SER A 6 24.92 -36.38 32.55
N ARG A 7 25.13 -37.66 32.23
CA ARG A 7 24.83 -38.20 30.89
C ARG A 7 23.32 -38.32 30.65
N ALA A 8 22.55 -38.79 31.63
CA ALA A 8 21.10 -38.99 31.47
C ALA A 8 20.34 -37.67 31.24
N VAL A 9 20.71 -36.60 31.97
CA VAL A 9 20.09 -35.27 31.81
C VAL A 9 20.47 -34.63 30.47
N ARG A 10 21.73 -34.78 30.03
CA ARG A 10 22.18 -34.29 28.72
C ARG A 10 21.50 -35.02 27.56
N HIS A 11 21.27 -36.33 27.68
CA HIS A 11 20.55 -37.09 26.65
C HIS A 11 19.05 -36.75 26.67
N GLY A 12 18.45 -36.55 27.84
CA GLY A 12 17.06 -36.10 27.96
C GLY A 12 16.82 -34.73 27.34
N VAL A 13 17.71 -33.75 27.58
CA VAL A 13 17.61 -32.40 27.00
C VAL A 13 17.87 -32.41 25.49
N LEU A 14 18.80 -33.23 25.00
CA LEU A 14 19.10 -33.33 23.57
C LEU A 14 17.99 -34.06 22.80
N ILE A 15 17.37 -35.09 23.40
CA ILE A 15 16.18 -35.75 22.85
C ILE A 15 14.99 -34.78 22.81
N LEU A 16 14.78 -34.00 23.88
CA LEU A 16 13.71 -32.99 23.95
C LEU A 16 13.88 -31.88 22.86
N LEU A 17 15.11 -31.41 22.65
CA LEU A 17 15.43 -30.41 21.62
C LEU A 17 15.29 -30.96 20.20
N VAL A 18 15.63 -32.24 19.97
CA VAL A 18 15.44 -32.89 18.66
C VAL A 18 13.96 -33.14 18.38
N THR A 19 13.14 -33.49 19.38
CA THR A 19 11.68 -33.63 19.19
C THR A 19 11.00 -32.30 18.87
N ILE A 20 11.39 -31.19 19.50
CA ILE A 20 10.82 -29.86 19.21
C ILE A 20 11.23 -29.38 17.81
N LEU A 21 12.48 -29.64 17.38
CA LEU A 21 12.95 -29.25 16.04
C LEU A 21 12.31 -30.07 14.91
N LEU A 22 11.85 -31.29 15.19
CA LEU A 22 11.20 -32.17 14.21
C LEU A 22 9.73 -31.79 13.94
N GLU A 23 9.06 -31.10 14.86
CA GLU A 23 7.67 -30.66 14.71
C GLU A 23 7.53 -29.39 13.84
N LEU A 24 8.62 -28.63 13.62
CA LEU A 24 8.62 -27.43 12.77
C LEU A 24 8.69 -27.71 11.26
N LEU A 25 8.94 -28.95 10.81
CA LEU A 25 9.03 -29.31 9.38
C LEU A 25 7.79 -30.07 8.85
N GLY A 26 6.78 -30.32 9.67
CA GLY A 26 5.67 -31.24 9.34
C GLY A 26 4.36 -30.61 8.83
N ALA A 27 4.22 -29.28 8.82
CA ALA A 27 2.94 -28.62 8.55
C ALA A 27 2.88 -27.96 7.16
N CYS A 28 3.12 -28.73 6.09
CA CYS A 28 2.57 -28.37 4.77
C CYS A 28 2.47 -29.60 3.86
N ALA A 29 1.68 -30.58 4.27
CA ALA A 29 1.26 -31.68 3.40
C ALA A 29 -0.22 -31.99 3.64
N SER A 30 -1.11 -31.03 3.37
CA SER A 30 -2.51 -31.38 3.12
C SER A 30 -2.63 -31.78 1.65
N LEU A 31 -2.77 -33.08 1.43
CA LEU A 31 -3.27 -33.66 0.19
C LEU A 31 -4.67 -33.11 -0.09
N GLY A 32 -4.76 -32.13 -1.00
CA GLY A 32 -5.99 -31.75 -1.67
C GLY A 32 -6.09 -32.51 -2.98
N ALA A 33 -7.18 -33.25 -3.16
CA ALA A 33 -7.50 -34.00 -4.37
C ALA A 33 -7.30 -33.16 -5.63
N THR A 34 -6.78 -33.77 -6.69
CA THR A 34 -6.87 -33.25 -8.06
C THR A 34 -8.35 -33.19 -8.45
N SER A 35 -9.01 -32.09 -8.09
CA SER A 35 -10.14 -31.60 -8.84
C SER A 35 -9.56 -30.92 -10.07
N GLU A 36 -9.96 -31.39 -11.23
CA GLU A 36 -9.79 -30.70 -12.50
C GLU A 36 -10.47 -29.34 -12.35
N SER A 37 -9.70 -28.34 -11.91
CA SER A 37 -10.20 -26.99 -11.68
C SER A 37 -10.34 -26.34 -13.04
N ASP A 38 -11.57 -26.11 -13.47
CA ASP A 38 -11.87 -25.10 -14.47
C ASP A 38 -10.99 -23.87 -14.21
N PRO A 39 -10.41 -23.24 -15.25
CA PRO A 39 -9.62 -22.04 -15.08
C PRO A 39 -10.47 -21.05 -14.25
N PRO A 40 -9.89 -20.44 -13.20
CA PRO A 40 -10.61 -19.46 -12.40
C PRO A 40 -11.17 -18.40 -13.36
N PRO A 41 -12.43 -17.96 -13.16
CA PRO A 41 -13.01 -16.94 -14.03
C PRO A 41 -12.05 -15.76 -14.09
N PRO A 42 -11.78 -15.20 -15.28
CA PRO A 42 -10.85 -14.10 -15.42
C PRO A 42 -11.29 -12.99 -14.47
N ILE A 43 -10.37 -12.56 -13.59
CA ILE A 43 -10.60 -11.40 -12.74
C ILE A 43 -10.76 -10.22 -13.69
N GLN A 44 -11.99 -9.76 -13.85
CA GLN A 44 -12.27 -8.52 -14.57
C GLN A 44 -11.84 -7.37 -13.64
N LEU A 45 -10.63 -6.84 -13.83
CA LEU A 45 -10.29 -5.54 -13.27
C LEU A 45 -11.23 -4.52 -13.93
N LEU A 46 -12.22 -4.06 -13.17
CA LEU A 46 -13.05 -2.95 -13.61
C LEU A 46 -12.13 -1.73 -13.83
N PRO A 47 -12.21 -1.05 -14.98
CA PRO A 47 -11.44 0.16 -15.20
C PRO A 47 -11.81 1.19 -14.13
N GLN A 48 -10.80 1.79 -13.51
CA GLN A 48 -11.04 2.79 -12.48
C GLN A 48 -11.56 4.07 -13.12
N THR A 49 -12.61 4.63 -12.52
CA THR A 49 -13.10 5.97 -12.87
C THR A 49 -12.06 7.03 -12.47
N PRO A 50 -12.00 8.18 -13.16
CA PRO A 50 -11.11 9.27 -12.77
C PRO A 50 -11.28 9.71 -11.31
N GLU A 51 -12.51 9.75 -10.80
CA GLU A 51 -12.84 10.09 -9.42
C GLU A 51 -12.25 9.08 -8.42
N GLN A 52 -12.25 7.79 -8.76
CA GLN A 52 -11.63 6.74 -7.94
C GLN A 52 -10.11 6.89 -7.88
N VAL A 53 -9.47 7.30 -8.98
CA VAL A 53 -8.02 7.55 -9.00
C VAL A 53 -7.66 8.75 -8.12
N VAL A 54 -8.41 9.85 -8.22
CA VAL A 54 -8.21 11.02 -7.33
C VAL A 54 -8.43 10.65 -5.87
N SER A 55 -9.49 9.89 -5.59
CA SER A 55 -9.81 9.47 -4.22
C SER A 55 -8.68 8.65 -3.63
N GLN A 56 -8.17 7.66 -4.37
CA GLN A 56 -7.03 6.84 -3.92
C GLN A 56 -5.76 7.66 -3.73
N PHE A 57 -5.50 8.64 -4.60
CA PHE A 57 -4.33 9.52 -4.45
C PHE A 57 -4.42 10.33 -3.16
N LEU A 58 -5.57 10.95 -2.88
CA LEU A 58 -5.77 11.77 -1.67
C LEU A 58 -5.81 10.93 -0.39
N GLU A 59 -6.39 9.73 -0.45
CA GLU A 59 -6.35 8.77 0.66
C GLU A 59 -4.93 8.27 0.95
N ALA A 60 -4.14 8.00 -0.09
CA ALA A 60 -2.74 7.59 0.06
C ALA A 60 -1.91 8.74 0.65
N TRP A 61 -2.15 9.99 0.24
CA TRP A 61 -1.52 11.16 0.84
C TRP A 61 -1.84 11.27 2.33
N GLY A 62 -3.10 11.12 2.73
CA GLY A 62 -3.49 11.14 4.14
C GLY A 62 -2.94 9.98 4.98
N LYS A 63 -2.36 8.96 4.37
CA LYS A 63 -1.72 7.80 5.03
C LYS A 63 -0.19 7.81 4.89
N HIS A 64 0.38 8.86 4.31
CA HIS A 64 1.80 8.96 3.97
C HIS A 64 2.28 7.83 3.04
N ASP A 65 1.37 7.25 2.25
CA ASP A 65 1.68 6.20 1.28
C ASP A 65 2.10 6.81 -0.07
N TYR A 66 3.30 7.38 -0.06
CA TYR A 66 3.87 8.04 -1.24
C TYR A 66 4.16 7.07 -2.39
N GLY A 67 4.34 5.78 -2.09
CA GLY A 67 4.49 4.74 -3.10
C GLY A 67 3.23 4.56 -3.92
N THR A 68 2.08 4.44 -3.25
CA THR A 68 0.77 4.37 -3.91
C THR A 68 0.46 5.66 -4.67
N MET A 69 0.72 6.84 -4.08
CA MET A 69 0.55 8.12 -4.78
C MET A 69 1.36 8.18 -6.09
N TYR A 70 2.64 7.78 -6.02
CA TYR A 70 3.53 7.77 -7.16
C TYR A 70 3.06 6.82 -8.27
N ALA A 71 2.57 5.63 -7.88
CA ALA A 71 2.05 4.64 -8.82
C ALA A 71 0.80 5.12 -9.59
N LEU A 72 0.05 6.08 -9.04
CA LEU A 72 -1.12 6.69 -9.68
C LEU A 72 -0.77 7.85 -10.63
N LEU A 73 0.48 8.27 -10.69
CA LEU A 73 0.92 9.29 -11.64
C LEU A 73 0.92 8.76 -13.07
N SER A 74 0.74 9.65 -14.03
CA SER A 74 0.89 9.30 -15.44
C SER A 74 2.33 8.84 -15.74
N PRO A 75 2.55 7.95 -16.73
CA PRO A 75 3.91 7.54 -17.14
C PRO A 75 4.81 8.73 -17.50
N GLU A 76 4.24 9.75 -18.15
CA GLU A 76 4.95 10.99 -18.48
C GLU A 76 5.45 11.68 -17.21
N SER A 77 4.58 11.81 -16.19
CA SER A 77 4.94 12.41 -14.89
C SER A 77 6.00 11.58 -14.17
N GLN A 78 5.91 10.25 -14.18
CA GLN A 78 6.93 9.38 -13.60
C GLN A 78 8.28 9.48 -14.33
N SER A 79 8.28 9.76 -15.64
CA SER A 79 9.51 9.96 -16.40
C SER A 79 10.23 11.26 -16.05
N LEU A 80 9.47 12.30 -15.69
CA LEU A 80 9.98 13.62 -15.33
C LEU A 80 10.37 13.73 -13.86
N TYR A 81 9.67 13.00 -13.00
CA TYR A 81 9.86 13.03 -11.55
C TYR A 81 10.16 11.62 -11.07
N PRO A 82 11.43 11.24 -10.85
CA PRO A 82 11.76 9.94 -10.30
C PRO A 82 11.09 9.72 -8.93
N SER A 83 10.71 8.48 -8.63
CA SER A 83 10.05 8.12 -7.37
C SER A 83 10.76 8.66 -6.12
N SER A 84 12.09 8.60 -6.07
CA SER A 84 12.86 9.14 -4.93
C SER A 84 12.70 10.64 -4.77
N VAL A 85 12.66 11.40 -5.87
CA VAL A 85 12.45 12.85 -5.86
C VAL A 85 11.03 13.15 -5.38
N PHE A 86 10.03 12.47 -5.93
CA PHE A 86 8.64 12.61 -5.53
C PHE A 86 8.45 12.36 -4.02
N THR A 87 8.94 11.23 -3.52
CA THR A 87 8.86 10.86 -2.11
C THR A 87 9.55 11.90 -1.23
N THR A 88 10.78 12.28 -1.58
CA THR A 88 11.54 13.28 -0.79
C THR A 88 10.81 14.63 -0.74
N THR A 89 10.16 15.04 -1.83
CA THR A 89 9.35 16.28 -1.84
C THR A 89 8.22 16.20 -0.83
N TYR A 90 7.41 15.14 -0.85
CA TYR A 90 6.30 15.00 0.10
C TYR A 90 6.78 14.80 1.55
N GLU A 91 7.88 14.10 1.79
CA GLU A 91 8.48 13.98 3.12
C GLU A 91 8.95 15.34 3.67
N ASN A 92 9.59 16.16 2.83
CA ASN A 92 10.03 17.49 3.23
C ASN A 92 8.84 18.43 3.50
N ASP A 93 7.81 18.37 2.66
CA ASP A 93 6.59 19.14 2.86
C ASP A 93 5.88 18.70 4.15
N ASP A 94 5.81 17.40 4.41
CA ASP A 94 5.24 16.86 5.64
C ASP A 94 6.04 17.25 6.89
N ALA A 95 7.37 17.33 6.80
CA ALA A 95 8.19 17.83 7.91
C ALA A 95 7.92 19.30 8.27
N VAL A 96 7.31 20.07 7.36
CA VAL A 96 6.94 21.48 7.57
C VAL A 96 5.45 21.63 7.87
N ILE A 97 4.59 20.79 7.29
CA ILE A 97 3.13 20.85 7.47
C ILE A 97 2.68 20.04 8.69
N GLY A 98 3.34 18.92 8.97
CA GLY A 98 2.95 17.97 10.01
C GLY A 98 1.60 17.30 9.72
N THR A 99 1.42 16.79 8.50
CA THR A 99 0.17 16.18 8.01
C THR A 99 -0.18 14.96 8.87
N GLU A 100 -1.38 14.96 9.44
CA GLU A 100 -1.93 13.82 10.17
C GLU A 100 -2.92 13.04 9.30
N SER A 101 -3.74 13.75 8.51
CA SER A 101 -4.66 13.15 7.56
C SER A 101 -5.09 14.14 6.49
N VAL A 102 -5.62 13.60 5.38
CA VAL A 102 -6.24 14.38 4.30
C VAL A 102 -7.67 13.90 4.14
N SER A 103 -8.61 14.83 4.19
CA SER A 103 -10.02 14.60 3.88
C SER A 103 -10.40 15.41 2.64
N PHE A 104 -11.39 14.95 1.88
CA PHE A 104 -11.76 15.60 0.63
C PHE A 104 -13.21 15.39 0.25
N THR A 105 -13.71 16.23 -0.65
CA THR A 105 -15.00 16.08 -1.31
C THR A 105 -14.85 16.38 -2.79
N VAL A 106 -15.13 15.39 -3.64
CA VAL A 106 -15.20 15.61 -5.09
C VAL A 106 -16.46 16.42 -5.41
N ARG A 107 -16.29 17.53 -6.13
CA ARG A 107 -17.36 18.46 -6.53
C ARG A 107 -17.91 18.17 -7.90
N GLY A 108 -17.09 17.62 -8.79
CA GLY A 108 -17.51 17.21 -10.12
C GLY A 108 -16.35 16.92 -11.05
N SER A 109 -16.68 16.35 -12.19
CA SER A 109 -15.73 16.00 -13.24
C SER A 109 -16.16 16.56 -14.59
N GLU A 110 -15.17 16.90 -15.42
CA GLU A 110 -15.36 17.34 -16.79
C GLU A 110 -14.33 16.65 -17.69
N GLN A 111 -14.81 15.95 -18.72
CA GLN A 111 -13.93 15.35 -19.71
C GLN A 111 -13.63 16.33 -20.84
N GLN A 112 -12.34 16.52 -21.13
CA GLN A 112 -11.79 17.37 -22.17
C GLN A 112 -10.83 16.55 -23.05
N GLY A 113 -11.38 15.92 -24.09
CA GLY A 113 -10.63 15.01 -24.95
C GLY A 113 -10.12 13.80 -24.16
N LEU A 114 -8.78 13.67 -24.08
CA LEU A 114 -8.09 12.60 -23.34
C LEU A 114 -7.77 12.98 -21.88
N THR A 115 -8.17 14.16 -21.44
CA THR A 115 -7.97 14.63 -20.06
C THR A 115 -9.31 14.69 -19.35
N THR A 116 -9.35 14.23 -18.10
CA THR A 116 -10.47 14.50 -17.19
C THR A 116 -10.01 15.48 -16.12
N ILE A 117 -10.80 16.53 -15.91
CA ILE A 117 -10.60 17.51 -14.85
C ILE A 117 -11.51 17.12 -13.69
N ILE A 118 -10.93 16.94 -12.50
CA ILE A 118 -11.66 16.69 -11.26
C ILE A 118 -11.54 17.93 -10.37
N ASN A 119 -12.68 18.50 -10.02
CA ASN A 119 -12.79 19.58 -9.05
C ASN A 119 -13.08 18.96 -7.68
N TYR A 120 -12.33 19.35 -6.66
CA TYR A 120 -12.50 18.84 -5.30
C TYR A 120 -12.12 19.89 -4.27
N ASP A 121 -12.63 19.73 -3.06
CA ASP A 121 -12.12 20.45 -1.88
C ASP A 121 -11.32 19.47 -1.04
N ALA A 122 -10.22 19.93 -0.45
CA ALA A 122 -9.44 19.17 0.51
C ALA A 122 -9.34 19.92 1.84
N THR A 123 -9.26 19.17 2.93
CA THR A 123 -8.87 19.67 4.24
C THR A 123 -7.77 18.79 4.77
N VAL A 124 -6.64 19.40 5.11
CA VAL A 124 -5.48 18.74 5.72
C VAL A 124 -5.56 18.94 7.23
N ALA A 125 -5.60 17.85 7.99
CA ALA A 125 -5.36 17.91 9.43
C ALA A 125 -3.85 17.97 9.66
N SER A 126 -3.39 19.00 10.37
CA SER A 126 -1.98 19.26 10.65
C SER A 126 -1.75 19.33 12.16
N SER A 127 -0.72 18.63 12.61
CA SER A 127 -0.24 18.67 13.99
C SER A 127 0.37 20.04 14.37
N PHE A 128 0.82 20.81 13.38
CA PHE A 128 1.47 22.11 13.60
C PHE A 128 0.51 23.29 13.47
N TYR A 129 -0.50 23.17 12.61
CA TYR A 129 -1.38 24.27 12.22
C TYR A 129 -2.87 24.01 12.47
N GLY A 130 -3.25 22.83 12.95
CA GLY A 130 -4.65 22.43 13.07
C GLY A 130 -5.25 22.09 11.72
N GLN A 131 -6.49 22.48 11.44
CA GLN A 131 -7.10 22.22 10.14
C GLN A 131 -6.72 23.29 9.12
N ILE A 132 -6.27 22.84 7.95
CA ILE A 132 -5.94 23.67 6.79
C ILE A 132 -6.97 23.35 5.70
N ASP A 133 -7.91 24.27 5.49
CA ASP A 133 -8.88 24.17 4.40
C ASP A 133 -8.25 24.63 3.08
N ASP A 134 -8.30 23.78 2.06
CA ASP A 134 -7.82 24.03 0.70
C ASP A 134 -8.94 23.72 -0.32
N PRO A 135 -10.00 24.56 -0.39
CA PRO A 135 -11.12 24.35 -1.31
C PRO A 135 -10.81 24.79 -2.74
N GLY A 136 -11.60 24.32 -3.70
CA GLY A 136 -11.52 24.74 -5.11
C GLY A 136 -10.32 24.16 -5.86
N ARG A 137 -9.81 23.01 -5.40
CA ARG A 137 -8.68 22.32 -6.00
C ARG A 137 -9.09 21.61 -7.28
N VAL A 138 -8.11 21.49 -8.18
CA VAL A 138 -8.27 20.82 -9.47
C VAL A 138 -7.17 19.79 -9.65
N MET A 139 -7.55 18.56 -9.99
CA MET A 139 -6.64 17.51 -10.43
C MET A 139 -6.94 17.15 -11.89
N ARG A 140 -5.89 16.96 -12.69
CA ARG A 140 -6.01 16.54 -14.09
C ARG A 140 -5.52 15.12 -14.24
N LEU A 141 -6.34 14.29 -14.87
CA LEU A 141 -6.03 12.90 -15.17
C LEU A 141 -5.95 12.74 -16.67
N THR A 142 -4.89 12.10 -17.13
CA THR A 142 -4.72 11.76 -18.55
C THR A 142 -5.07 10.29 -18.74
N GLN A 143 -5.83 10.00 -19.80
CA GLN A 143 -6.04 8.64 -20.22
C GLN A 143 -4.81 8.18 -20.99
N SER A 144 -4.06 7.23 -20.44
CA SER A 144 -2.97 6.60 -21.19
C SER A 144 -3.56 5.78 -22.35
N PRO A 145 -2.96 5.85 -23.55
CA PRO A 145 -3.31 4.91 -24.62
C PRO A 145 -3.06 3.49 -24.13
N ASN A 146 -4.05 2.61 -24.32
CA ASN A 146 -3.90 1.17 -24.11
C ASN A 146 -2.94 0.54 -25.13
#